data_AF-A0A3A0A8N8-F1
#
_entry.id   AF-A0A3A0A8N8-F1
#
_cell.length_a   1.000
_cell.length_b   1.000
_cell.length_c   1.000
_cell.angle_alpha   90.00
_cell.angle_beta   90.00
_cell.angle_gamma   90.00
#
_symmetry.space_group_name_H-M   'P 1'
#
loop_
_entity.id
_entity.type
_entity.pdbx_description
1 polymer ?
#
loop_
_entity_poly.entity_id
_entity_poly.type
_entity_poly.pdbx_seq_one_letter_code
_entity_poly.pdbx_strand_id
1 'polypeptide(L)'
;MTTQVATNSIDKLITSVERRKRQAERDRQAELAKQNREIEDEARLQLSALFVGIADDILPLRCAEKPEYSNEGQFVELTWLLGSHEYELAPIHLTWRPAGSSYPTREGYIRCLIDDGGRGYLCPGNVTSDEIPQILYKARQSYAGWMAKIAKKEEEKRQEAISKLVPYGGWSSTSPLAGVRPRYEELSGLDPERADQEYQAWKKHRIAELTRTYNWDERRDEQFVTDLYNELALLDPDKAQAWLAHWRAAVARHLEREGRKADLARQLIDLAKRYLDATATYDAACAEWVAKWTDILWEPWHCWEIRYVPIGVTSLCTDEETDLVHEVATLEDATYVADRGPGTRIKKLATCGHQSDFVIGAFLDAKPVRFEAPATDERLDYHRKMSAGRYWLNIPPFVNREPEPLPARNPGTFHDFVQSKTGLPAPDLFHWDLTIEDLAEATPEDVLRDFCHWLNNNVD
;
A
#
# COMPACT_ATOMS: atom_id res chain seq x y z
N MET A 1 79.19 -5.02 -11.04
CA MET A 1 78.94 -6.42 -10.57
C MET A 1 79.52 -6.72 -9.18
N THR A 2 80.12 -5.76 -8.47
CA THR A 2 80.75 -5.97 -7.14
C THR A 2 79.78 -5.80 -5.96
N THR A 3 78.70 -5.04 -6.11
CA THR A 3 77.70 -4.80 -5.06
C THR A 3 76.80 -6.01 -4.78
N GLN A 4 76.66 -6.91 -5.76
CA GLN A 4 75.78 -8.10 -5.70
C GLN A 4 76.44 -9.30 -5.00
N VAL A 5 77.77 -9.29 -4.85
CA VAL A 5 78.51 -10.32 -4.11
C VAL A 5 78.55 -10.02 -2.60
N ALA A 6 78.61 -8.73 -2.23
CA ALA A 6 78.60 -8.30 -0.83
C ALA A 6 77.23 -8.50 -0.14
N THR A 7 76.12 -8.22 -0.83
CA THR A 7 74.74 -8.46 -0.35
C THR A 7 74.48 -9.95 -0.11
N ASN A 8 74.89 -10.82 -1.04
CA ASN A 8 74.80 -12.27 -0.87
C ASN A 8 75.59 -12.84 0.33
N SER A 9 76.66 -12.15 0.77
CA SER A 9 77.45 -12.60 1.91
C SER A 9 76.87 -12.13 3.25
N ILE A 10 76.25 -10.94 3.29
CA ILE A 10 75.54 -10.41 4.46
C ILE A 10 74.24 -11.19 4.68
N ASP A 11 73.47 -11.49 3.63
CA ASP A 11 72.24 -12.28 3.74
C ASP A 11 72.53 -13.70 4.26
N LYS A 12 73.62 -14.34 3.82
CA LYS A 12 74.07 -15.63 4.36
C LYS A 12 74.44 -15.57 5.85
N LEU A 13 75.05 -14.47 6.30
CA LEU A 13 75.39 -14.24 7.71
C LEU A 13 74.14 -13.98 8.56
N ILE A 14 73.20 -13.16 8.09
CA ILE A 14 71.91 -12.91 8.75
C ILE A 14 71.13 -14.22 8.88
N THR A 15 71.05 -15.00 7.79
CA THR A 15 70.38 -16.32 7.81
C THR A 15 71.06 -17.30 8.76
N SER A 16 72.40 -17.25 8.88
CA SER A 16 73.16 -18.09 9.81
C SER A 16 72.92 -17.71 11.27
N VAL A 17 72.89 -16.41 11.59
CA VAL A 17 72.60 -15.89 12.93
C VAL A 17 71.15 -16.18 13.32
N GLU A 18 70.19 -15.99 12.41
CA GLU A 18 68.79 -16.35 12.65
C GLU A 18 68.60 -17.86 12.85
N ARG A 19 69.31 -18.70 12.08
CA ARG A 19 69.29 -20.16 12.30
C ARG A 19 69.85 -20.53 13.68
N ARG A 20 70.94 -19.89 14.13
CA ARG A 20 71.49 -20.10 15.47
C ARG A 20 70.56 -19.60 16.58
N LYS A 21 69.90 -18.45 16.39
CA LYS A 21 68.88 -17.95 17.33
C LYS A 21 67.67 -18.88 17.41
N ARG A 22 67.16 -19.36 16.27
CA ARG A 22 66.07 -20.35 16.24
C ARG A 22 66.46 -21.69 16.86
N GLN A 23 67.72 -22.11 16.67
CA GLN A 23 68.22 -23.33 17.29
C GLN A 23 68.37 -23.16 18.80
N ALA A 24 68.97 -22.06 19.27
CA ALA A 24 69.09 -21.76 20.70
C ALA A 24 67.71 -21.62 21.39
N GLU A 25 66.72 -21.05 20.70
CA GLU A 25 65.35 -20.97 21.20
C GLU A 25 64.69 -22.35 21.25
N ARG A 26 64.91 -23.21 20.25
CA ARG A 26 64.46 -24.61 20.28
C ARG A 26 65.11 -25.42 21.40
N ASP A 27 66.42 -25.24 21.59
CA ASP A 27 67.17 -25.93 22.64
C ASP A 27 66.69 -25.46 24.03
N ARG A 28 66.42 -24.17 24.18
CA ARG A 28 65.82 -23.59 25.40
C ARG A 28 64.40 -24.12 25.65
N GLN A 29 63.57 -24.21 24.62
CA GLN A 29 62.23 -24.78 24.72
C GLN A 29 62.25 -26.28 25.03
N ALA A 30 63.20 -27.02 24.46
CA ALA A 30 63.38 -28.44 24.74
C ALA A 30 63.83 -28.69 26.18
N GLU A 31 64.76 -27.87 26.69
CA GLU A 31 65.20 -27.93 28.07
C GLU A 31 64.07 -27.56 29.04
N LEU A 32 63.29 -26.51 28.73
CA LEU A 32 62.12 -26.13 29.51
C LEU A 32 61.06 -27.23 29.51
N ALA A 33 60.78 -27.85 28.36
CA ALA A 33 59.83 -28.95 28.26
C ALA A 33 60.27 -30.18 29.07
N LYS A 34 61.58 -30.44 29.12
CA LYS A 34 62.15 -31.52 29.94
C LYS A 34 61.97 -31.21 31.42
N GLN A 35 62.31 -29.99 31.86
CA GLN A 35 62.13 -29.54 33.25
C GLN A 35 60.65 -29.58 33.67
N ASN A 36 59.73 -29.11 32.82
CA ASN A 36 58.30 -29.17 33.10
C ASN A 36 57.82 -30.61 33.29
N ARG A 37 58.28 -31.57 32.47
CA ARG A 37 57.92 -32.99 32.65
C ARG A 37 58.43 -33.55 33.98
N GLU A 38 59.67 -33.25 34.33
CA GLU A 38 60.25 -33.71 35.61
C GLU A 38 59.44 -33.16 36.80
N ILE A 39 59.04 -31.88 36.75
CA ILE A 39 58.22 -31.23 37.78
C ILE A 39 56.79 -31.77 37.80
N GLU A 40 56.17 -32.02 36.64
CA GLU A 40 54.84 -32.62 36.53
C GLU A 40 54.81 -34.04 37.10
N ASP A 41 55.82 -34.85 36.78
CA ASP A 41 55.93 -36.22 37.28
C ASP A 41 56.13 -36.21 38.81
N GLU A 42 56.92 -35.26 39.34
CA GLU A 42 57.04 -35.04 40.79
C GLU A 42 55.69 -34.63 41.41
N ALA A 43 54.96 -33.69 40.79
CA ALA A 43 53.65 -33.25 41.25
C ALA A 43 52.64 -34.40 41.32
N ARG A 44 52.60 -35.25 40.27
CA ARG A 44 51.77 -36.45 40.24
C ARG A 44 52.18 -37.45 41.31
N LEU A 45 53.47 -37.66 41.52
CA LEU A 45 53.98 -38.56 42.55
C LEU A 45 53.56 -38.09 43.94
N GLN A 46 53.71 -36.80 44.24
CA GLN A 46 53.34 -36.22 45.53
C GLN A 46 51.82 -36.22 45.76
N LEU A 47 51.02 -35.89 44.75
CA LEU A 47 49.56 -36.01 44.83
C LEU A 47 49.11 -37.46 45.01
N SER A 48 49.75 -38.42 44.33
CA SER A 48 49.47 -39.86 44.52
C SER A 48 49.85 -40.32 45.92
N ALA A 49 50.94 -39.79 46.48
CA ALA A 49 51.44 -40.15 47.81
C ALA A 49 50.45 -39.80 48.93
N LEU A 50 49.57 -38.81 48.72
CA LEU A 50 48.51 -38.48 49.68
C LEU A 50 47.52 -39.63 49.90
N PHE A 51 47.39 -40.54 48.94
CA PHE A 51 46.41 -41.62 48.94
C PHE A 51 47.02 -42.99 49.23
N VAL A 52 48.25 -43.04 49.74
CA VAL A 52 48.91 -44.30 50.07
C VAL A 52 48.08 -45.06 51.11
N GLY A 53 47.68 -46.28 50.77
CA GLY A 53 46.82 -47.15 51.59
C GLY A 53 45.32 -47.12 51.23
N ILE A 54 44.89 -46.17 50.40
CA ILE A 54 43.50 -46.02 49.91
C ILE A 54 43.45 -45.70 48.40
N ALA A 55 44.57 -45.91 47.70
CA ALA A 55 44.73 -45.53 46.29
C ALA A 55 43.76 -46.28 45.37
N ASP A 56 43.51 -47.57 45.64
CA ASP A 56 42.59 -48.40 44.86
C ASP A 56 41.13 -47.91 44.95
N ASP A 57 40.75 -47.29 46.07
CA ASP A 57 39.41 -46.75 46.30
C ASP A 57 39.25 -45.32 45.76
N ILE A 58 40.35 -44.56 45.60
CA ILE A 58 40.31 -43.13 45.26
C ILE A 58 40.65 -42.84 43.79
N LEU A 59 41.45 -43.68 43.14
CA LEU A 59 41.73 -43.53 41.70
C LEU A 59 40.46 -43.44 40.83
N PRO A 60 39.37 -44.19 41.11
CA PRO A 60 38.09 -44.02 40.40
C PRO A 60 37.39 -42.67 40.63
N LEU A 61 37.70 -41.97 41.72
CA LEU A 61 37.10 -40.67 42.08
C LEU A 61 37.74 -39.50 41.32
N ARG A 62 38.80 -39.75 40.55
CA ARG A 62 39.53 -38.72 39.80
C ARG A 62 38.77 -38.36 38.53
N CYS A 63 38.18 -37.17 38.50
CA CYS A 63 37.38 -36.68 37.38
C CYS A 63 38.21 -35.97 36.31
N ALA A 64 39.28 -35.25 36.70
CA ALA A 64 40.10 -34.49 35.76
C ALA A 64 41.50 -34.18 36.31
N GLU A 65 42.44 -33.95 35.39
CA GLU A 65 43.79 -33.43 35.65
C GLU A 65 44.00 -32.17 34.81
N LYS A 66 44.45 -31.07 35.43
CA LYS A 66 44.71 -29.83 34.72
C LYS A 66 46.06 -29.24 35.13
N PRO A 67 47.12 -29.39 34.29
CA PRO A 67 48.35 -28.64 34.46
C PRO A 67 48.15 -27.20 34.00
N GLU A 68 48.75 -26.24 34.70
CA GLU A 68 48.80 -24.83 34.31
C GLU A 68 50.24 -24.37 34.10
N TYR A 69 50.45 -23.56 33.06
CA TYR A 69 51.74 -23.00 32.69
C TYR A 69 51.69 -21.47 32.67
N SER A 70 52.81 -20.82 32.95
CA SER A 70 52.95 -19.37 32.87
C SER A 70 52.97 -18.89 31.41
N ASN A 71 52.88 -17.58 31.19
CA ASN A 71 53.03 -16.97 29.86
C ASN A 71 54.40 -17.26 29.21
N GLU A 72 55.40 -17.65 30.02
CA GLU A 72 56.74 -18.04 29.55
C GLU A 72 56.86 -19.56 29.31
N GLY A 73 55.76 -20.31 29.45
CA GLY A 73 55.70 -21.76 29.26
C GLY A 73 56.25 -22.58 30.42
N GLN A 74 56.56 -21.96 31.56
CA GLN A 74 57.01 -22.68 32.77
C GLN A 74 55.81 -23.32 33.48
N PHE A 75 55.97 -24.54 33.97
CA PHE A 75 54.96 -25.20 34.80
C PHE A 75 54.69 -24.40 36.09
N VAL A 76 53.41 -24.20 36.43
CA VAL A 76 52.98 -23.39 37.59
C VAL A 76 52.26 -24.25 38.63
N GLU A 77 51.29 -25.05 38.23
CA GLU A 77 50.52 -25.89 39.16
C GLU A 77 49.89 -27.09 38.47
N LEU A 78 49.58 -28.12 39.26
CA LEU A 78 48.78 -29.27 38.84
C LEU A 78 47.56 -29.37 39.73
N THR A 79 46.37 -29.26 39.14
CA THR A 79 45.11 -29.49 39.88
C THR A 79 44.51 -30.84 39.52
N TRP A 80 44.23 -31.64 40.54
CA TRP A 80 43.39 -32.84 40.46
C TRP A 80 41.99 -32.49 40.94
N LEU A 81 41.01 -32.81 40.10
CA LEU A 81 39.60 -32.74 40.47
C LEU A 81 39.15 -34.13 40.90
N LEU A 82 38.74 -34.27 42.14
CA LEU A 82 38.10 -35.47 42.67
C LEU A 82 36.62 -35.20 42.91
N GLY A 83 35.78 -36.19 42.73
CA GLY A 83 34.35 -36.09 43.01
C GLY A 83 33.63 -37.35 42.58
N SER A 84 32.47 -37.62 43.17
CA SER A 84 31.64 -38.74 42.72
C SER A 84 30.20 -38.58 43.16
N HIS A 85 29.28 -38.77 42.21
CA HIS A 85 27.86 -38.89 42.52
C HIS A 85 27.54 -40.19 43.24
N GLU A 86 28.22 -41.29 42.89
CA GLU A 86 28.01 -42.61 43.49
C GLU A 86 28.36 -42.61 44.99
N TYR A 87 29.41 -41.88 45.36
CA TYR A 87 29.86 -41.75 46.76
C TYR A 87 29.37 -40.47 47.44
N GLU A 88 28.50 -39.70 46.77
CA GLU A 88 27.97 -38.42 47.28
C GLU A 88 29.08 -37.46 47.75
N LEU A 89 30.13 -37.29 46.94
CA LEU A 89 31.26 -36.42 47.24
C LEU A 89 31.18 -35.16 46.38
N ALA A 90 31.12 -34.00 47.04
CA ALA A 90 31.27 -32.72 46.37
C ALA A 90 32.66 -32.61 45.72
N PRO A 91 32.82 -31.79 44.66
CA PRO A 91 34.10 -31.64 43.98
C PRO A 91 35.20 -31.15 44.93
N ILE A 92 36.34 -31.83 44.88
CA ILE A 92 37.56 -31.54 45.64
C ILE A 92 38.64 -31.19 44.64
N HIS A 93 39.18 -29.97 44.74
CA HIS A 93 40.30 -29.50 43.96
C HIS A 93 41.57 -29.64 44.81
N LEU A 94 42.43 -30.58 44.44
CA LEU A 94 43.76 -30.74 45.02
C LEU A 94 44.79 -30.11 44.09
N THR A 95 45.34 -28.98 44.50
CA THR A 95 46.26 -28.18 43.69
C THR A 95 47.67 -28.27 44.26
N TRP A 96 48.56 -28.90 43.52
CA TRP A 96 49.99 -28.95 43.79
C TRP A 96 50.70 -27.75 43.16
N ARG A 97 51.63 -27.14 43.90
CA ARG A 97 52.51 -26.06 43.42
C ARG A 97 53.97 -26.32 43.76
N PRO A 98 54.92 -25.95 42.88
CA PRO A 98 56.35 -26.09 43.14
C PRO A 98 56.80 -25.13 44.24
N ALA A 99 57.80 -25.57 45.02
CA ALA A 99 58.44 -24.78 46.06
C ALA A 99 59.03 -23.46 45.51
N GLY A 100 58.87 -22.36 46.25
CA GLY A 100 59.37 -21.03 45.84
C GLY A 100 58.36 -20.17 45.07
N SER A 101 57.18 -20.70 44.73
CA SER A 101 56.03 -19.90 44.30
C SER A 101 55.41 -19.19 45.53
N SER A 102 56.01 -18.07 45.97
CA SER A 102 55.53 -17.17 47.02
C SER A 102 55.41 -17.71 48.48
N TYR A 103 55.73 -18.98 48.78
CA TYR A 103 55.76 -19.53 50.16
C TYR A 103 57.06 -20.34 50.43
N PRO A 104 57.65 -20.25 51.64
CA PRO A 104 58.99 -20.79 51.93
C PRO A 104 58.92 -22.20 52.52
N THR A 105 58.77 -23.24 51.69
CA THR A 105 59.02 -24.63 52.08
C THR A 105 59.82 -25.36 50.99
N ARG A 106 60.60 -26.38 51.37
CA ARG A 106 61.53 -27.12 50.48
C ARG A 106 60.86 -28.21 49.62
N GLU A 107 59.61 -28.57 49.92
CA GLU A 107 58.82 -29.55 49.18
C GLU A 107 57.65 -28.84 48.49
N GLY A 108 57.15 -29.42 47.40
CA GLY A 108 55.94 -28.95 46.73
C GLY A 108 54.76 -28.87 47.71
N TYR A 109 53.87 -27.90 47.50
CA TYR A 109 52.80 -27.60 48.44
C TYR A 109 51.44 -27.90 47.80
N ILE A 110 50.62 -28.69 48.49
CA ILE A 110 49.29 -29.13 48.05
C ILE A 110 48.22 -28.37 48.83
N ARG A 111 47.35 -27.66 48.10
CA ARG A 111 46.12 -27.06 48.63
C ARG A 111 44.94 -27.96 48.33
N CYS A 112 43.98 -27.99 49.25
CA CYS A 112 42.67 -28.57 49.01
C CYS A 112 41.59 -27.50 49.08
N LEU A 113 40.73 -27.45 48.06
CA LEU A 113 39.51 -26.67 48.02
C LEU A 113 38.33 -27.61 47.76
N ILE A 114 37.35 -27.61 48.66
CA ILE A 114 36.09 -28.35 48.47
C ILE A 114 35.03 -27.35 47.98
N ASP A 115 34.38 -27.62 46.86
CA ASP A 115 33.25 -26.82 46.37
C ASP A 115 32.01 -27.14 47.22
N ASP A 116 31.76 -26.30 48.22
CA ASP A 116 30.60 -26.37 49.10
C ASP A 116 29.40 -25.56 48.57
N GLY A 117 29.50 -25.05 47.34
CA GLY A 117 28.52 -24.14 46.78
C GLY A 117 28.64 -22.69 47.28
N GLY A 118 29.65 -22.35 48.08
CA GLY A 118 29.88 -21.02 48.66
C GLY A 118 31.31 -20.50 48.43
N ARG A 119 32.02 -20.17 49.51
CA ARG A 119 33.41 -19.67 49.48
C ARG A 119 34.45 -20.79 49.33
N GLY A 120 34.00 -22.04 49.31
CA GLY A 120 34.84 -23.22 49.31
C GLY A 120 35.55 -23.42 50.65
N TYR A 121 35.62 -24.66 51.13
CA TYR A 121 36.46 -24.96 52.29
C TYR A 121 37.91 -25.10 51.82
N LEU A 122 38.71 -24.07 52.11
CA LEU A 122 40.16 -24.11 51.92
C LEU A 122 40.81 -24.77 53.13
N CYS A 123 41.51 -25.87 52.93
CA CYS A 123 42.33 -26.46 54.01
C CYS A 123 43.49 -25.49 54.33
N PRO A 124 43.61 -25.01 55.57
CA PRO A 124 44.67 -24.10 55.94
C PRO A 124 45.98 -24.88 56.14
N GLY A 125 46.85 -24.90 55.12
CA GLY A 125 48.15 -25.56 55.22
C GLY A 125 48.38 -26.59 54.12
N ASN A 126 49.51 -27.28 54.21
CA ASN A 126 49.91 -28.28 53.22
C ASN A 126 49.14 -29.55 53.50
N VAL A 127 48.38 -30.05 52.53
CA VAL A 127 47.60 -31.27 52.72
C VAL A 127 48.55 -32.45 52.89
N THR A 128 48.33 -33.22 53.94
CA THR A 128 49.05 -34.46 54.26
C THR A 128 48.13 -35.68 54.12
N SER A 129 48.71 -36.88 54.04
CA SER A 129 47.95 -38.15 53.92
C SER A 129 46.94 -38.33 55.05
N ASP A 130 47.29 -37.90 56.27
CA ASP A 130 46.45 -38.07 57.47
C ASP A 130 45.20 -37.17 57.46
N GLU A 131 45.19 -36.12 56.63
CA GLU A 131 44.08 -35.17 56.49
C GLU A 131 43.06 -35.60 55.42
N ILE A 132 43.42 -36.55 54.54
CA ILE A 132 42.56 -37.02 53.45
C ILE A 132 41.20 -37.56 53.94
N PRO A 133 41.12 -38.39 54.99
CA PRO A 133 39.83 -38.85 55.51
C PRO A 133 38.92 -37.69 55.96
N GLN A 134 39.49 -36.65 56.56
CA GLN A 134 38.74 -35.47 57.00
C GLN A 134 38.26 -34.63 55.81
N ILE A 135 39.08 -34.52 54.76
CA ILE A 135 38.75 -33.84 53.51
C ILE A 135 37.58 -34.55 52.82
N LEU A 136 37.64 -35.88 52.68
CA LEU A 136 36.56 -36.68 52.09
C LEU A 136 35.27 -36.58 52.91
N TYR A 137 35.36 -36.63 54.24
CA TYR A 137 34.21 -36.44 55.12
C TYR A 137 33.55 -35.07 54.91
N LYS A 138 34.34 -33.99 54.82
CA LYS A 138 33.83 -32.65 54.55
C LYS A 138 33.20 -32.54 53.15
N ALA A 139 33.83 -33.13 52.13
CA ALA A 139 33.29 -33.16 50.78
C ALA A 139 31.93 -33.86 50.72
N ARG A 140 31.76 -34.93 51.50
CA ARG A 140 30.46 -35.59 51.65
C ARG A 140 29.42 -34.70 52.33
N GLN A 141 29.78 -34.03 53.43
CA GLN A 141 28.88 -33.08 54.11
C GLN A 141 28.43 -31.93 53.19
N SER A 142 29.30 -31.51 52.28
CA SER A 142 29.04 -30.43 51.32
C SER A 142 28.23 -30.86 50.08
N TYR A 143 28.10 -32.16 49.80
CA TYR A 143 27.49 -32.67 48.55
C TYR A 143 26.04 -32.23 48.35
N ALA A 144 25.22 -32.28 49.40
CA ALA A 144 23.82 -31.85 49.30
C ALA A 144 23.70 -30.35 48.94
N GLY A 145 24.57 -29.50 49.52
CA GLY A 145 24.62 -28.07 49.21
C GLY A 145 25.10 -27.78 47.79
N TRP A 146 26.10 -28.53 47.32
CA TRP A 146 26.59 -28.47 45.95
C TRP A 146 25.52 -28.90 44.94
N MET A 147 24.84 -30.04 45.16
CA MET A 147 23.75 -30.52 44.31
C MET A 147 22.58 -29.54 44.25
N ALA A 148 22.20 -28.95 45.39
CA ALA A 148 21.15 -27.92 45.42
C ALA A 148 21.54 -26.67 44.60
N LYS A 149 22.81 -26.28 44.59
CA LYS A 149 23.30 -25.17 43.77
C LYS A 149 23.37 -25.51 42.28
N ILE A 150 23.75 -26.73 41.92
CA ILE A 150 23.68 -27.18 40.53
C ILE A 150 22.23 -27.13 40.05
N ALA A 151 21.31 -27.73 40.81
CA ALA A 151 19.89 -27.69 40.50
C ALA A 151 19.39 -26.24 40.37
N LYS A 152 19.81 -25.34 41.28
CA LYS A 152 19.47 -23.91 41.19
C LYS A 152 20.03 -23.25 39.92
N LYS A 153 21.29 -23.50 39.56
CA LYS A 153 21.90 -22.96 38.33
C LYS A 153 21.23 -23.51 37.06
N GLU A 154 20.85 -24.78 37.07
CA GLU A 154 20.11 -25.39 35.96
C GLU A 154 18.71 -24.81 35.83
N GLU A 155 18.02 -24.60 36.96
CA GLU A 155 16.71 -23.92 36.97
C GLU A 155 16.85 -22.45 36.54
N GLU A 156 17.89 -21.72 36.99
CA GLU A 156 18.18 -20.36 36.52
C GLU A 156 18.43 -20.33 35.01
N LYS A 157 19.19 -21.28 34.46
CA LYS A 157 19.40 -21.42 33.00
C LYS A 157 18.10 -21.74 32.26
N ARG A 158 17.26 -22.62 32.81
CA ARG A 158 15.95 -22.96 32.25
C ARG A 158 15.03 -21.73 32.23
N GLN A 159 14.94 -21.00 33.34
CA GLN A 159 14.18 -19.76 33.44
C GLN A 159 14.72 -18.68 32.49
N GLU A 160 16.04 -18.57 32.33
CA GLU A 160 16.65 -17.67 31.34
C GLU A 160 16.25 -18.07 29.91
N ALA A 161 16.28 -19.36 29.57
CA ALA A 161 15.85 -19.87 28.26
C ALA A 161 14.36 -19.58 28.00
N ILE A 162 13.49 -19.85 28.98
CA ILE A 162 12.05 -19.50 28.92
C ILE A 162 11.88 -18.00 28.71
N SER A 163 12.61 -17.17 29.46
CA SER A 163 12.54 -15.71 29.37
C SER A 163 12.98 -15.15 28.02
N LYS A 164 13.77 -15.89 27.23
CA LYS A 164 14.14 -15.50 25.86
C LYS A 164 13.05 -15.86 24.84
N LEU A 165 12.29 -16.93 25.09
CA LEU A 165 11.28 -17.45 24.17
C LEU A 165 9.93 -16.72 24.28
N VAL A 166 9.57 -16.22 25.46
CA VAL A 166 8.24 -15.61 25.73
C VAL A 166 8.10 -14.16 25.20
N PRO A 167 9.00 -13.20 25.48
CA PRO A 167 8.77 -11.78 25.19
C PRO A 167 9.21 -11.32 23.78
N TYR A 168 10.03 -12.09 23.06
CA TYR A 168 10.47 -11.69 21.71
C TYR A 168 9.35 -11.96 20.70
N GLY A 169 9.00 -10.95 19.88
CA GLY A 169 7.83 -10.85 18.99
C GLY A 169 7.52 -11.97 17.98
N GLY A 170 8.10 -13.17 18.07
CA GLY A 170 7.63 -14.36 17.35
C GLY A 170 6.39 -15.03 17.96
N TRP A 171 5.84 -14.52 19.06
CA TRP A 171 4.44 -14.79 19.45
C TRP A 171 3.47 -13.67 19.00
N SER A 172 3.93 -12.75 18.15
CA SER A 172 3.07 -11.70 17.58
C SER A 172 1.92 -12.31 16.78
N SER A 173 0.74 -11.68 16.85
CA SER A 173 -0.44 -12.02 16.05
C SER A 173 -0.20 -11.92 14.53
N THR A 174 0.85 -11.20 14.13
CA THR A 174 1.28 -11.07 12.73
C THR A 174 2.21 -12.21 12.29
N SER A 175 2.77 -12.98 13.22
CA SER A 175 3.67 -14.09 12.90
C SER A 175 2.88 -15.24 12.27
N PRO A 176 3.32 -15.78 11.11
CA PRO A 176 2.68 -16.94 10.51
C PRO A 176 2.94 -18.20 11.35
N LEU A 177 2.06 -19.19 11.22
CA LEU A 177 2.17 -20.47 11.92
C LEU A 177 3.58 -21.11 11.78
N ALA A 178 4.19 -21.02 10.60
CA ALA A 178 5.53 -21.54 10.32
C ALA A 178 6.63 -20.93 11.21
N GLY A 179 6.46 -19.68 11.67
CA GLY A 179 7.39 -19.02 12.58
C GLY A 179 7.14 -19.34 14.06
N VAL A 180 5.90 -19.67 14.42
CA VAL A 180 5.50 -19.96 15.81
C VAL A 180 5.78 -21.41 16.19
N ARG A 181 5.62 -22.35 15.25
CA ARG A 181 5.76 -23.79 15.52
C ARG A 181 7.12 -24.19 16.14
N PRO A 182 8.28 -23.77 15.60
CA PRO A 182 9.57 -24.14 16.20
C PRO A 182 9.71 -23.60 17.64
N ARG A 183 9.15 -22.43 17.93
CA ARG A 183 9.18 -21.82 19.26
C ARG A 183 8.27 -22.54 20.26
N TYR A 184 7.11 -23.00 19.80
CA TYR A 184 6.25 -23.85 20.60
C TYR A 184 6.96 -25.16 20.95
N GLU A 185 7.60 -25.82 19.98
CA GLU A 185 8.35 -27.05 20.20
C GLU A 185 9.50 -26.86 21.19
N GLU A 186 10.27 -25.76 21.07
CA GLU A 186 11.35 -25.42 21.99
C GLU A 186 10.86 -25.09 23.40
N LEU A 187 9.81 -24.26 23.52
CA LEU A 187 9.24 -23.89 24.82
C LEU A 187 8.54 -25.08 25.48
N SER A 188 7.89 -25.96 24.71
CA SER A 188 7.24 -27.17 25.24
C SER A 188 8.25 -28.14 25.86
N GLY A 189 9.47 -28.21 25.32
CA GLY A 189 10.57 -28.97 25.92
C GLY A 189 11.06 -28.41 27.26
N LEU A 190 10.82 -27.12 27.54
CA LEU A 190 11.23 -26.43 28.76
C LEU A 190 10.10 -26.27 29.77
N ASP A 191 8.90 -25.89 29.32
CA ASP A 191 7.71 -25.60 30.11
C ASP A 191 6.44 -25.84 29.25
N PRO A 192 5.86 -27.04 29.30
CA PRO A 192 4.68 -27.41 28.50
C PRO A 192 3.45 -26.54 28.76
N GLU A 193 3.19 -26.21 30.04
CA GLU A 193 2.03 -25.41 30.42
C GLU A 193 2.14 -24.00 29.87
N ARG A 194 3.33 -23.40 29.98
CA ARG A 194 3.56 -22.07 29.42
C ARG A 194 3.50 -22.08 27.89
N ALA A 195 4.06 -23.10 27.24
CA ALA A 195 4.00 -23.25 25.79
C ALA A 195 2.55 -23.27 25.27
N ASP A 196 1.69 -24.06 25.92
CA ASP A 196 0.27 -24.13 25.56
C ASP A 196 -0.45 -22.81 25.80
N GLN A 197 -0.20 -22.12 26.92
CA GLN A 197 -0.79 -20.81 27.19
C GLN A 197 -0.45 -19.78 26.10
N GLU A 198 0.83 -19.68 25.74
CA GLU A 198 1.29 -18.75 24.70
C GLU A 198 0.74 -19.12 23.32
N TYR A 199 0.70 -20.41 22.98
CA TYR A 199 0.15 -20.88 21.71
C TYR A 199 -1.35 -20.62 21.58
N GLN A 200 -2.13 -20.85 22.64
CA GLN A 200 -3.56 -20.56 22.61
C GLN A 200 -3.83 -19.05 22.52
N ALA A 201 -3.05 -18.22 23.22
CA ALA A 201 -3.15 -16.77 23.12
C ALA A 201 -2.84 -16.29 21.69
N TRP A 202 -1.71 -16.73 21.12
CA TRP A 202 -1.35 -16.43 19.74
C TRP A 202 -2.41 -16.91 18.74
N LYS A 203 -2.86 -18.17 18.86
CA LYS A 203 -3.87 -18.77 17.97
C LYS A 203 -5.14 -17.92 17.93
N LYS A 204 -5.64 -17.51 19.10
CA LYS A 204 -6.84 -16.65 19.21
C LYS A 204 -6.65 -15.32 18.49
N HIS A 205 -5.51 -14.65 18.68
CA HIS A 205 -5.23 -13.39 18.02
C HIS A 205 -4.99 -13.55 16.51
N ARG A 206 -4.30 -14.60 16.07
CA ARG A 206 -4.05 -14.89 14.66
C ARG A 206 -5.34 -15.17 13.92
N ILE A 207 -6.24 -15.97 14.49
CA ILE A 207 -7.58 -16.20 13.93
C ILE A 207 -8.33 -14.87 13.77
N ALA A 208 -8.29 -13.98 14.78
CA ALA A 208 -8.93 -12.68 14.68
C ALA A 208 -8.34 -11.81 13.55
N GLU A 209 -7.02 -11.86 13.35
CA GLU A 209 -6.33 -11.15 12.26
C GLU A 209 -6.71 -11.70 10.88
N LEU A 210 -6.65 -13.03 10.71
CA LEU A 210 -6.98 -13.70 9.45
C LEU A 210 -8.46 -13.49 9.08
N THR A 211 -9.34 -13.34 10.06
CA THR A 211 -10.79 -13.13 9.85
C THR A 211 -11.24 -11.67 9.83
N ARG A 212 -10.32 -10.73 9.63
CA ARG A 212 -10.69 -9.33 9.37
C ARG A 212 -11.35 -9.20 8.00
N THR A 213 -12.44 -8.44 7.93
CA THR A 213 -13.26 -8.31 6.72
C THR A 213 -12.46 -7.89 5.47
N TYR A 214 -11.51 -6.96 5.60
CA TYR A 214 -10.71 -6.49 4.45
C TYR A 214 -9.78 -7.54 3.83
N ASN A 215 -9.52 -8.64 4.53
CA ASN A 215 -8.76 -9.77 4.01
C ASN A 215 -9.60 -10.66 3.09
N TRP A 216 -10.92 -10.57 3.19
CA TRP A 216 -11.91 -11.37 2.46
C TRP A 216 -12.81 -10.48 1.60
N ASP A 217 -12.27 -9.35 1.15
CA ASP A 217 -12.92 -8.44 0.21
C ASP A 217 -12.97 -9.08 -1.18
N GLU A 218 -14.07 -8.86 -1.91
CA GLU A 218 -14.28 -9.41 -3.26
C GLU A 218 -13.20 -8.99 -4.27
N ARG A 219 -12.46 -7.91 -4.00
CA ARG A 219 -11.37 -7.40 -4.85
C ARG A 219 -10.03 -8.07 -4.60
N ARG A 220 -9.92 -8.92 -3.56
CA ARG A 220 -8.70 -9.68 -3.28
C ARG A 220 -8.50 -10.75 -4.35
N ASP A 221 -7.25 -10.95 -4.71
CA ASP A 221 -6.89 -12.02 -5.63
C ASP A 221 -7.10 -13.39 -4.97
N GLU A 222 -7.41 -14.38 -5.80
CA GLU A 222 -7.73 -15.73 -5.34
C GLU A 222 -6.53 -16.40 -4.62
N GLN A 223 -5.29 -16.07 -5.02
CA GLN A 223 -4.10 -16.63 -4.40
C GLN A 223 -3.94 -16.14 -2.96
N PHE A 224 -4.10 -14.83 -2.73
CA PHE A 224 -4.07 -14.24 -1.40
C PHE A 224 -5.14 -14.83 -0.48
N VAL A 225 -6.38 -14.99 -0.97
CA VAL A 225 -7.47 -15.61 -0.20
C VAL A 225 -7.19 -17.09 0.07
N THR A 226 -6.58 -17.80 -0.88
CA THR A 226 -6.17 -19.19 -0.71
C THR A 226 -5.10 -19.34 0.37
N ASP A 227 -4.12 -18.45 0.41
CA ASP A 227 -3.06 -18.45 1.43
C ASP A 227 -3.65 -18.19 2.83
N LEU A 228 -4.56 -17.22 2.95
CA LEU A 228 -5.29 -16.95 4.20
C LEU A 228 -6.16 -18.13 4.62
N TYR A 229 -6.86 -18.74 3.67
CA TYR A 229 -7.69 -19.93 3.92
C TYR A 229 -6.84 -21.08 4.42
N ASN A 230 -5.70 -21.37 3.78
CA ASN A 230 -4.83 -22.47 4.17
C ASN A 230 -4.31 -22.30 5.60
N GLU A 231 -3.89 -21.07 5.96
CA GLU A 231 -3.45 -20.80 7.32
C GLU A 231 -4.61 -20.89 8.33
N LEU A 232 -5.75 -20.26 8.02
CA LEU A 232 -6.91 -20.30 8.90
C LEU A 232 -7.46 -21.72 9.06
N ALA A 233 -7.44 -22.55 8.03
CA ALA A 233 -7.92 -23.93 8.07
C ALA A 233 -7.08 -24.81 8.99
N LEU A 234 -5.78 -24.52 9.14
CA LEU A 234 -4.92 -25.20 10.12
C LEU A 234 -5.25 -24.80 11.56
N LEU A 235 -5.80 -23.60 11.78
CA LEU A 235 -6.13 -23.08 13.10
C LEU A 235 -7.59 -23.37 13.50
N ASP A 236 -8.52 -23.17 12.58
CA ASP A 236 -9.97 -23.25 12.74
C ASP A 236 -10.64 -23.56 11.38
N PRO A 237 -10.81 -24.87 11.05
CA PRO A 237 -11.36 -25.31 9.77
C PRO A 237 -12.77 -24.77 9.49
N ASP A 238 -13.64 -24.76 10.50
CA ASP A 238 -15.03 -24.34 10.36
C ASP A 238 -15.11 -22.86 10.02
N LYS A 239 -14.29 -22.04 10.69
CA LYS A 239 -14.21 -20.61 10.42
C LYS A 239 -13.59 -20.33 9.04
N ALA A 240 -12.58 -21.10 8.63
CA ALA A 240 -11.99 -20.98 7.29
C ALA A 240 -13.03 -21.22 6.18
N GLN A 241 -13.84 -22.27 6.32
CA GLN A 241 -14.90 -22.58 5.36
C GLN A 241 -15.98 -21.50 5.32
N ALA A 242 -16.41 -21.01 6.49
CA ALA A 242 -17.40 -19.94 6.57
C ALA A 242 -16.95 -18.66 5.85
N TRP A 243 -15.69 -18.26 6.03
CA TRP A 243 -15.14 -17.07 5.38
C TRP A 243 -14.89 -17.27 3.88
N LEU A 244 -14.44 -18.45 3.45
CA LEU A 244 -14.31 -18.76 2.03
C LEU A 244 -15.68 -18.72 1.32
N ALA A 245 -16.72 -19.27 1.95
CA ALA A 245 -18.09 -19.19 1.42
C ALA A 245 -18.59 -17.73 1.36
N HIS A 246 -18.31 -16.94 2.40
CA HIS A 246 -18.63 -15.52 2.43
C HIS A 246 -17.97 -14.74 1.28
N TRP A 247 -16.67 -14.95 1.08
CA TRP A 247 -15.92 -14.32 -0.02
C TRP A 247 -16.45 -14.75 -1.39
N ARG A 248 -16.68 -16.05 -1.62
CA ARG A 248 -17.27 -16.53 -2.89
C ARG A 248 -18.63 -15.91 -3.17
N ALA A 249 -19.47 -15.76 -2.16
CA ALA A 249 -20.76 -15.08 -2.30
C ALA A 249 -20.61 -13.57 -2.55
N ALA A 250 -19.59 -12.92 -1.99
CA ALA A 250 -19.27 -11.53 -2.29
C ALA A 250 -18.78 -11.37 -3.74
N VAL A 251 -17.85 -12.22 -4.21
CA VAL A 251 -17.36 -12.26 -5.59
C VAL A 251 -18.50 -12.51 -6.57
N ALA A 252 -19.38 -13.48 -6.32
CA ALA A 252 -20.53 -13.74 -7.18
C ALA A 252 -21.44 -12.51 -7.31
N ARG A 253 -21.76 -11.84 -6.19
CA ARG A 253 -22.54 -10.59 -6.20
C ARG A 253 -21.81 -9.43 -6.88
N HIS A 254 -20.49 -9.39 -6.81
CA HIS A 254 -19.68 -8.38 -7.50
C HIS A 254 -19.73 -8.59 -9.01
N LEU A 255 -19.49 -9.83 -9.48
CA LEU A 255 -19.57 -10.20 -10.89
C LEU A 255 -20.97 -9.96 -11.47
N GLU A 256 -22.02 -10.27 -10.71
CA GLU A 256 -23.40 -9.99 -11.12
C GLU A 256 -23.64 -8.49 -11.28
N ARG A 257 -23.20 -7.66 -10.33
CA ARG A 257 -23.29 -6.20 -10.42
C ARG A 257 -22.51 -5.65 -11.61
N GLU A 258 -21.29 -6.12 -11.86
CA GLU A 258 -20.50 -5.73 -13.04
C GLU A 258 -21.19 -6.14 -14.35
N GLY A 259 -21.79 -7.33 -14.41
CA GLY A 259 -22.58 -7.78 -15.55
C GLY A 259 -23.77 -6.85 -15.83
N ARG A 260 -24.52 -6.49 -14.79
CA ARG A 260 -25.66 -5.54 -14.92
C ARG A 260 -25.20 -4.14 -15.36
N LYS A 261 -24.06 -3.65 -14.87
CA LYS A 261 -23.50 -2.36 -15.33
C LYS A 261 -23.15 -2.41 -16.81
N ALA A 262 -22.52 -3.48 -17.28
CA ALA A 262 -22.19 -3.66 -18.69
C ALA A 262 -23.44 -3.72 -19.58
N ASP A 263 -24.51 -4.37 -19.11
CA ASP A 263 -25.79 -4.41 -19.82
C ASP A 263 -26.47 -3.02 -19.88
N LEU A 264 -26.43 -2.27 -18.77
CA LEU A 264 -26.96 -0.91 -18.75
C LEU A 264 -26.15 0.04 -19.65
N ALA A 265 -24.82 -0.10 -19.69
CA ALA A 265 -23.96 0.64 -20.60
C ALA A 265 -24.32 0.39 -22.08
N ARG A 266 -24.53 -0.89 -22.46
CA ARG A 266 -24.99 -1.24 -23.82
C ARG A 266 -26.36 -0.64 -24.13
N GLN A 267 -27.28 -0.69 -23.19
CA GLN A 267 -28.62 -0.10 -23.37
C GLN A 267 -28.55 1.41 -23.58
N LEU A 268 -27.67 2.12 -22.87
CA LEU A 268 -27.48 3.56 -23.06
C LEU A 268 -26.93 3.90 -24.46
N ILE A 269 -25.94 3.16 -24.94
CA ILE A 269 -25.38 3.32 -26.29
C ILE A 269 -26.48 3.10 -27.34
N ASP A 270 -27.26 2.03 -27.21
CA ASP A 270 -28.37 1.73 -28.13
C ASP A 270 -29.47 2.79 -28.09
N LEU A 271 -29.77 3.36 -26.92
CA LEU A 271 -30.73 4.46 -26.78
C LEU A 271 -30.21 5.76 -27.39
N ALA A 272 -28.92 6.07 -27.25
CA ALA A 272 -28.29 7.21 -27.91
C ALA A 272 -28.43 7.13 -29.43
N LYS A 273 -28.10 5.97 -30.02
CA LYS A 273 -28.29 5.71 -31.47
C LYS A 273 -29.73 5.92 -31.92
N ARG A 274 -30.69 5.30 -31.21
CA ARG A 274 -32.12 5.44 -31.53
C ARG A 274 -32.63 6.87 -31.38
N TYR A 275 -32.09 7.62 -30.42
CA TYR A 275 -32.42 9.02 -30.26
C TYR A 275 -31.92 9.85 -31.45
N LEU A 276 -30.67 9.66 -31.88
CA LEU A 276 -30.09 10.33 -33.04
C LEU A 276 -30.86 10.01 -34.33
N ASP A 277 -31.27 8.76 -34.54
CA ASP A 277 -32.11 8.38 -35.68
C ASP A 277 -33.47 9.10 -35.66
N ALA A 278 -34.07 9.21 -34.48
CA ALA A 278 -35.37 9.87 -34.32
C ALA A 278 -35.27 11.40 -34.46
N THR A 279 -34.20 12.03 -33.96
CA THR A 279 -33.96 13.46 -34.16
C THR A 279 -33.65 13.78 -35.62
N ALA A 280 -32.90 12.93 -36.32
CA ALA A 280 -32.66 13.08 -37.77
C ALA A 280 -33.97 12.98 -38.56
N THR A 281 -34.86 12.05 -38.20
CA THR A 281 -36.19 11.92 -38.80
C THR A 281 -37.04 13.18 -38.56
N TYR A 282 -37.00 13.72 -37.34
CA TYR A 282 -37.67 14.97 -37.00
C TYR A 282 -37.11 16.17 -37.78
N ASP A 283 -35.79 16.30 -37.88
CA ASP A 283 -35.14 17.38 -38.65
C ASP A 283 -35.51 17.33 -40.13
N ALA A 284 -35.54 16.13 -40.73
CA ALA A 284 -36.01 15.93 -42.10
C ALA A 284 -37.48 16.34 -42.28
N ALA A 285 -38.36 15.98 -41.34
CA ALA A 285 -39.76 16.39 -41.38
C ALA A 285 -39.93 17.92 -41.22
N CYS A 286 -39.10 18.57 -40.39
CA CYS A 286 -39.07 20.03 -40.28
C CYS A 286 -38.60 20.68 -41.58
N ALA A 287 -37.55 20.16 -42.22
CA ALA A 287 -37.06 20.65 -43.50
C ALA A 287 -38.12 20.54 -44.59
N GLU A 288 -38.77 19.38 -44.70
CA GLU A 288 -39.85 19.14 -45.67
C GLU A 288 -41.06 20.06 -45.42
N TRP A 289 -41.45 20.22 -44.15
CA TRP A 289 -42.55 21.12 -43.79
C TRP A 289 -42.23 22.58 -44.15
N VAL A 290 -41.02 23.07 -43.85
CA VAL A 290 -40.61 24.44 -44.19
C VAL A 290 -40.54 24.60 -45.71
N ALA A 291 -39.98 23.64 -46.45
CA ALA A 291 -39.91 23.68 -47.90
C ALA A 291 -41.31 23.73 -48.55
N LYS A 292 -42.21 22.83 -48.12
CA LYS A 292 -43.61 22.79 -48.57
C LYS A 292 -44.31 24.13 -48.35
N TRP A 293 -44.21 24.70 -47.15
CA TRP A 293 -44.92 25.94 -46.84
C TRP A 293 -44.27 27.19 -47.41
N THR A 294 -42.96 27.16 -47.61
CA THR A 294 -42.24 28.22 -48.35
C THR A 294 -42.73 28.25 -49.79
N ASP A 295 -42.81 27.11 -50.48
CA ASP A 295 -43.35 27.03 -51.85
C ASP A 295 -44.78 27.56 -51.97
N ILE A 296 -45.61 27.38 -50.93
CA ILE A 296 -47.02 27.82 -50.92
C ILE A 296 -47.19 29.29 -50.53
N LEU A 297 -46.38 29.81 -49.61
CA LEU A 297 -46.60 31.11 -48.96
C LEU A 297 -45.60 32.19 -49.38
N TRP A 298 -44.47 31.81 -49.97
CA TRP A 298 -43.47 32.75 -50.42
C TRP A 298 -43.84 33.33 -51.78
N GLU A 299 -43.80 34.65 -51.85
CA GLU A 299 -43.84 35.40 -53.11
C GLU A 299 -42.77 36.50 -53.02
N PRO A 300 -41.99 36.74 -54.09
CA PRO A 300 -41.05 37.86 -54.10
C PRO A 300 -41.76 39.18 -53.80
N TRP A 301 -41.20 39.95 -52.87
CA TRP A 301 -41.82 41.20 -52.42
C TRP A 301 -40.78 42.23 -52.03
N HIS A 302 -41.22 43.46 -51.80
CA HIS A 302 -40.34 44.52 -51.33
C HIS A 302 -41.06 45.39 -50.30
N CYS A 303 -40.28 45.96 -49.40
CA CYS A 303 -40.69 47.08 -48.56
C CYS A 303 -39.79 48.28 -48.86
N TRP A 304 -40.10 49.39 -48.19
CA TRP A 304 -39.36 50.62 -48.25
C TRP A 304 -38.85 50.96 -46.86
N GLU A 305 -37.54 51.08 -46.71
CA GLU A 305 -36.93 51.73 -45.55
C GLU A 305 -37.01 53.24 -45.77
N ILE A 306 -37.89 53.89 -45.02
CA ILE A 306 -38.17 55.32 -45.11
C ILE A 306 -37.41 56.05 -44.02
N ARG A 307 -36.62 57.06 -44.40
CA ARG A 307 -36.08 58.04 -43.47
C ARG A 307 -37.04 59.22 -43.37
N TYR A 308 -37.37 59.62 -42.14
CA TYR A 308 -38.34 60.67 -41.88
C TYR A 308 -37.97 61.51 -40.66
N VAL A 309 -38.57 62.70 -40.57
CA VAL A 309 -38.52 63.57 -39.39
C VAL A 309 -39.79 63.37 -38.56
N PRO A 310 -39.73 63.10 -37.25
CA PRO A 310 -40.92 62.86 -36.43
C PRO A 310 -41.78 64.12 -36.23
N ILE A 311 -43.05 63.91 -35.89
CA ILE A 311 -43.95 64.99 -35.47
C ILE A 311 -43.61 65.42 -34.04
N GLY A 312 -43.44 66.72 -33.81
CA GLY A 312 -43.35 67.27 -32.46
C GLY A 312 -41.96 67.19 -31.79
N VAL A 313 -40.88 66.97 -32.56
CA VAL A 313 -39.52 67.07 -32.01
C VAL A 313 -39.21 68.53 -31.69
N THR A 314 -39.26 68.90 -30.42
CA THR A 314 -38.79 70.22 -29.95
C THR A 314 -37.27 70.26 -30.03
N SER A 315 -36.72 71.20 -30.80
CA SER A 315 -35.29 71.38 -31.11
C SER A 315 -34.40 71.81 -29.92
N LEU A 316 -34.53 71.14 -28.77
CA LEU A 316 -33.84 71.52 -27.53
C LEU A 316 -32.66 70.62 -27.17
N CYS A 317 -32.25 69.68 -28.03
CA CYS A 317 -30.96 69.00 -27.87
C CYS A 317 -30.00 69.51 -28.96
N THR A 318 -29.00 70.25 -28.49
CA THR A 318 -27.92 70.89 -29.27
C THR A 318 -26.76 69.95 -29.58
N ASP A 319 -26.90 68.66 -29.29
CA ASP A 319 -25.90 67.65 -29.61
C ASP A 319 -26.49 66.65 -30.61
N GLU A 320 -25.82 66.62 -31.77
CA GLU A 320 -25.82 65.56 -32.79
C GLU A 320 -27.01 65.52 -33.78
N GLU A 321 -26.69 65.67 -35.06
CA GLU A 321 -27.57 65.55 -36.25
C GLU A 321 -28.33 64.21 -36.35
N THR A 322 -28.14 63.31 -35.39
CA THR A 322 -28.70 61.95 -35.33
C THR A 322 -30.12 61.87 -34.79
N ASP A 323 -30.60 62.86 -34.03
CA ASP A 323 -31.88 62.76 -33.31
C ASP A 323 -33.12 63.24 -34.09
N LEU A 324 -32.93 63.80 -35.29
CA LEU A 324 -34.04 64.30 -36.12
C LEU A 324 -34.47 63.32 -37.21
N VAL A 325 -33.64 62.33 -37.55
CA VAL A 325 -33.88 61.42 -38.68
C VAL A 325 -34.04 60.00 -38.15
N HIS A 326 -35.24 59.44 -38.31
CA HIS A 326 -35.51 58.05 -37.95
C HIS A 326 -35.81 57.22 -39.19
N GLU A 327 -35.53 55.92 -39.11
CA GLU A 327 -35.77 54.96 -40.17
C GLU A 327 -36.89 53.97 -39.79
N VAL A 328 -37.80 53.70 -40.73
CA VAL A 328 -38.91 52.76 -40.55
C VAL A 328 -39.19 52.01 -41.86
N ALA A 329 -39.47 50.71 -41.78
CA ALA A 329 -39.87 49.91 -42.93
C ALA A 329 -41.39 49.99 -43.18
N THR A 330 -41.82 50.06 -44.45
CA THR A 330 -43.24 50.07 -44.86
C THR A 330 -43.50 49.25 -46.12
N LEU A 331 -44.71 48.70 -46.29
CA LEU A 331 -45.14 48.05 -47.54
C LEU A 331 -45.64 49.02 -48.61
N GLU A 332 -46.05 50.22 -48.18
CA GLU A 332 -46.61 51.24 -49.06
C GLU A 332 -45.49 52.03 -49.76
N ASP A 333 -45.78 52.50 -50.97
CA ASP A 333 -44.85 53.27 -51.80
C ASP A 333 -44.43 54.56 -51.07
N ALA A 334 -43.13 54.83 -51.09
CA ALA A 334 -42.52 56.03 -50.54
C ALA A 334 -43.12 57.35 -51.10
N THR A 335 -43.57 57.34 -52.36
CA THR A 335 -44.16 58.51 -53.03
C THR A 335 -45.53 58.91 -52.48
N TYR A 336 -46.26 57.97 -51.85
CA TYR A 336 -47.59 58.23 -51.29
C TYR A 336 -47.55 59.20 -50.09
N VAL A 337 -46.38 59.38 -49.49
CA VAL A 337 -46.12 60.26 -48.34
C VAL A 337 -45.74 61.69 -48.74
N ALA A 338 -45.02 61.84 -49.85
CA ALA A 338 -44.57 63.15 -50.33
C ALA A 338 -45.73 64.01 -50.85
N ASP A 339 -46.75 63.39 -51.44
CA ASP A 339 -47.87 64.07 -52.09
C ASP A 339 -49.00 64.53 -51.14
N ARG A 340 -48.96 64.14 -49.85
CA ARG A 340 -50.01 64.45 -48.86
C ARG A 340 -49.53 65.16 -47.59
N GLY A 341 -48.56 66.06 -47.69
CA GLY A 341 -48.27 67.03 -46.63
C GLY A 341 -47.84 66.45 -45.27
N PRO A 342 -47.60 67.30 -44.26
CA PRO A 342 -47.16 66.87 -42.92
C PRO A 342 -48.22 66.03 -42.19
N GLY A 343 -47.78 64.97 -41.48
CA GLY A 343 -48.65 64.11 -40.70
C GLY A 343 -49.23 62.90 -41.46
N THR A 344 -48.47 62.37 -42.42
CA THR A 344 -48.94 61.26 -43.25
C THR A 344 -48.93 59.93 -42.48
N ARG A 345 -50.02 59.17 -42.63
CA ARG A 345 -50.18 57.81 -42.10
C ARG A 345 -49.61 56.79 -43.09
N ILE A 346 -48.74 55.92 -42.58
CA ILE A 346 -48.10 54.81 -43.28
C ILE A 346 -48.39 53.49 -42.55
N LYS A 347 -48.29 52.38 -43.27
CA LYS A 347 -48.21 51.04 -42.64
C LYS A 347 -46.78 50.70 -42.27
N LYS A 348 -46.43 50.90 -40.99
CA LYS A 348 -45.16 50.48 -40.41
C LYS A 348 -45.10 48.96 -40.32
N LEU A 349 -43.95 48.42 -40.70
CA LEU A 349 -43.62 47.02 -40.66
C LEU A 349 -42.55 46.78 -39.59
N ALA A 350 -42.91 46.00 -38.56
CA ALA A 350 -41.95 45.57 -37.55
C ALA A 350 -41.02 44.47 -38.09
N THR A 351 -39.87 44.27 -37.46
CA THR A 351 -38.91 43.20 -37.82
C THR A 351 -39.52 41.79 -37.72
N CYS A 352 -40.62 41.61 -36.99
CA CYS A 352 -41.40 40.38 -36.90
C CYS A 352 -42.55 40.26 -37.93
N GLY A 353 -42.61 41.17 -38.92
CA GLY A 353 -43.64 41.16 -39.96
C GLY A 353 -45.00 41.67 -39.52
N HIS A 354 -45.12 42.17 -38.28
CA HIS A 354 -46.36 42.81 -37.81
C HIS A 354 -46.55 44.16 -38.48
N GLN A 355 -47.74 44.39 -39.02
CA GLN A 355 -48.14 45.65 -39.64
C GLN A 355 -48.94 46.48 -38.64
N SER A 356 -48.55 47.73 -38.46
CA SER A 356 -49.26 48.70 -37.63
C SER A 356 -49.35 50.04 -38.35
N ASP A 357 -50.47 50.72 -38.17
CA ASP A 357 -50.60 52.09 -38.63
C ASP A 357 -49.68 53.02 -37.84
N PHE A 358 -48.92 53.87 -38.55
CA PHE A 358 -47.95 54.80 -37.97
C PHE A 358 -48.02 56.14 -38.70
N VAL A 359 -47.73 57.24 -38.01
CA VAL A 359 -47.80 58.58 -38.61
C VAL A 359 -46.42 59.21 -38.56
N ILE A 360 -45.95 59.70 -39.71
CA ILE A 360 -44.65 60.36 -39.85
C ILE A 360 -44.80 61.86 -40.09
N GLY A 361 -43.82 62.65 -39.64
CA GLY A 361 -43.86 64.10 -39.71
C GLY A 361 -43.54 64.63 -41.10
N ALA A 362 -42.31 64.42 -41.57
CA ALA A 362 -41.89 64.78 -42.93
C ALA A 362 -41.04 63.66 -43.55
N PHE A 363 -41.32 63.31 -44.79
CA PHE A 363 -40.54 62.34 -45.58
C PHE A 363 -39.21 62.95 -46.04
N LEU A 364 -38.12 62.19 -45.94
CA LEU A 364 -36.81 62.61 -46.45
C LEU A 364 -36.45 61.83 -47.71
N ASP A 365 -36.27 60.52 -47.57
CA ASP A 365 -36.05 59.60 -48.68
C ASP A 365 -36.48 58.18 -48.31
N ALA A 366 -36.43 57.28 -49.29
CA ALA A 366 -36.68 55.87 -49.08
C ALA A 366 -35.76 55.00 -49.93
N LYS A 367 -35.41 53.84 -49.39
CA LYS A 367 -34.66 52.80 -50.10
C LYS A 367 -35.50 51.54 -50.20
N PRO A 368 -35.65 50.93 -51.38
CA PRO A 368 -36.36 49.67 -51.51
C PRO A 368 -35.50 48.54 -50.92
N VAL A 369 -36.10 47.72 -50.07
CA VAL A 369 -35.53 46.46 -49.59
C VAL A 369 -36.28 45.34 -50.28
N ARG A 370 -35.56 44.54 -51.08
CA ARG A 370 -36.16 43.50 -51.93
C ARG A 370 -35.87 42.12 -51.38
N PHE A 371 -36.90 41.28 -51.38
CA PHE A 371 -36.84 39.87 -51.00
C PHE A 371 -37.15 39.04 -52.24
N GLU A 372 -36.10 38.67 -52.99
CA GLU A 372 -36.24 37.97 -54.26
C GLU A 372 -36.29 36.45 -54.10
N ALA A 373 -35.61 35.91 -53.09
CA ALA A 373 -35.54 34.48 -52.80
C ALA A 373 -35.89 34.20 -51.33
N PRO A 374 -36.57 33.07 -51.04
CA PRO A 374 -36.78 32.64 -49.67
C PRO A 374 -35.46 32.20 -49.04
N ALA A 375 -35.37 32.35 -47.72
CA ALA A 375 -34.37 31.68 -46.91
C ALA A 375 -35.08 30.77 -45.91
N THR A 376 -34.57 29.54 -45.74
CA THR A 376 -35.17 28.53 -44.86
C THR A 376 -34.27 28.12 -43.70
N ASP A 377 -33.00 28.51 -43.75
CA ASP A 377 -31.95 28.30 -42.75
C ASP A 377 -31.74 29.52 -41.86
N GLU A 378 -32.20 30.70 -42.28
CA GLU A 378 -32.12 31.93 -41.50
C GLU A 378 -33.45 32.66 -41.34
N ARG A 379 -33.46 33.49 -40.29
CA ARG A 379 -34.60 34.30 -39.91
C ARG A 379 -34.55 35.64 -40.66
N LEU A 380 -35.41 35.85 -41.65
CA LEU A 380 -35.44 37.09 -42.43
C LEU A 380 -36.24 38.18 -41.72
N ASP A 381 -35.73 39.41 -41.70
CA ASP A 381 -36.46 40.55 -41.14
C ASP A 381 -37.68 40.96 -41.96
N TYR A 382 -38.64 41.59 -41.28
CA TYR A 382 -39.90 42.07 -41.85
C TYR A 382 -40.89 40.98 -42.32
N HIS A 383 -40.60 39.72 -42.04
CA HIS A 383 -41.49 38.58 -42.28
C HIS A 383 -42.20 38.15 -41.00
N ARG A 384 -43.40 37.56 -41.12
CA ARG A 384 -43.97 36.73 -40.05
C ARG A 384 -43.18 35.43 -40.01
N LYS A 385 -42.72 35.02 -38.84
CA LYS A 385 -41.70 33.97 -38.72
C LYS A 385 -42.19 32.82 -37.86
N MET A 386 -42.00 31.61 -38.33
CA MET A 386 -42.25 30.38 -37.57
C MET A 386 -40.98 29.52 -37.59
N SER A 387 -40.62 28.94 -36.44
CA SER A 387 -39.47 28.05 -36.33
C SER A 387 -39.91 26.58 -36.30
N ALA A 388 -39.20 25.75 -37.05
CA ALA A 388 -39.37 24.30 -37.08
C ALA A 388 -37.99 23.66 -36.87
N GLY A 389 -37.65 23.33 -35.62
CA GLY A 389 -36.28 22.93 -35.27
C GLY A 389 -35.29 24.06 -35.57
N ARG A 390 -34.32 23.81 -36.45
CA ARG A 390 -33.34 24.81 -36.92
C ARG A 390 -33.79 25.59 -38.16
N TYR A 391 -34.90 25.21 -38.78
CA TYR A 391 -35.39 25.83 -40.00
C TYR A 391 -36.41 26.94 -39.71
N TRP A 392 -36.50 27.90 -40.64
CA TRP A 392 -37.35 29.08 -40.54
C TRP A 392 -38.31 29.16 -41.73
N LEU A 393 -39.59 29.31 -41.43
CA LEU A 393 -40.60 29.70 -42.40
C LEU A 393 -40.78 31.22 -42.33
N ASN A 394 -40.35 31.91 -43.38
CA ASN A 394 -40.45 33.36 -43.51
C ASN A 394 -41.64 33.71 -44.40
N ILE A 395 -42.73 34.20 -43.81
CA ILE A 395 -43.98 34.50 -44.52
C ILE A 395 -44.06 36.00 -44.77
N PRO A 396 -44.23 36.45 -46.03
CA PRO A 396 -44.43 37.86 -46.33
C PRO A 396 -45.60 38.43 -45.51
N PRO A 397 -45.49 39.68 -45.03
CA PRO A 397 -46.40 40.23 -44.03
C PRO A 397 -47.83 40.45 -44.53
N PHE A 398 -48.06 40.47 -45.84
CA PHE A 398 -49.37 40.65 -46.47
C PHE A 398 -50.11 39.33 -46.77
N VAL A 399 -49.44 38.18 -46.62
CA VAL A 399 -50.06 36.87 -46.78
C VAL A 399 -50.83 36.55 -45.51
N ASN A 400 -52.17 36.42 -45.60
CA ASN A 400 -53.05 36.15 -44.47
C ASN A 400 -53.35 34.66 -44.25
N ARG A 401 -52.68 33.76 -44.99
CA ARG A 401 -52.81 32.31 -44.84
C ARG A 401 -51.90 31.82 -43.72
N GLU A 402 -52.39 30.89 -42.91
CA GLU A 402 -51.62 30.20 -41.88
C GLU A 402 -51.21 28.80 -42.37
N PRO A 403 -49.98 28.34 -42.08
CA PRO A 403 -49.58 26.98 -42.38
C PRO A 403 -50.27 25.98 -41.44
N GLU A 404 -50.25 24.70 -41.83
CA GLU A 404 -50.61 23.58 -40.94
C GLU A 404 -49.70 23.55 -39.71
N PRO A 405 -50.14 22.96 -38.58
CA PRO A 405 -49.30 22.83 -37.39
C PRO A 405 -47.92 22.21 -37.68
N LEU A 406 -46.92 22.66 -36.92
CA LEU A 406 -45.55 22.17 -37.01
C LEU A 406 -45.49 20.66 -36.73
N PRO A 407 -44.51 19.93 -37.32
CA PRO A 407 -44.24 18.55 -36.92
C PRO A 407 -44.02 18.45 -35.41
N ALA A 408 -44.66 17.48 -34.76
CA ALA A 408 -44.51 17.27 -33.32
C ALA A 408 -43.08 16.80 -33.01
N ARG A 409 -42.41 17.49 -32.08
CA ARG A 409 -41.09 17.08 -31.61
C ARG A 409 -41.20 15.77 -30.83
N ASN A 410 -40.70 14.69 -31.42
CA ASN A 410 -40.64 13.38 -30.78
C ASN A 410 -39.38 12.64 -31.27
N PRO A 411 -38.40 12.38 -30.38
CA PRO A 411 -38.40 12.61 -28.94
C PRO A 411 -38.09 14.06 -28.51
N GLY A 412 -38.42 14.39 -27.25
CA GLY A 412 -38.17 15.69 -26.62
C GLY A 412 -36.68 15.93 -26.35
N THR A 413 -36.24 15.81 -25.10
CA THR A 413 -34.82 15.76 -24.74
C THR A 413 -34.32 14.31 -24.69
N PHE A 414 -33.01 14.10 -24.77
CA PHE A 414 -32.42 12.76 -24.55
C PHE A 414 -32.73 12.23 -23.16
N HIS A 415 -32.76 13.11 -22.16
CA HIS A 415 -33.12 12.76 -20.79
C HIS A 415 -34.54 12.16 -20.72
N ASP A 416 -35.52 12.86 -21.28
CA ASP A 416 -36.91 12.38 -21.33
C ASP A 416 -37.03 11.09 -22.13
N PHE A 417 -36.24 10.95 -23.20
CA PHE A 417 -36.23 9.76 -24.03
C PHE A 417 -35.74 8.53 -23.25
N VAL A 418 -34.57 8.61 -22.62
CA VAL A 418 -34.03 7.51 -21.80
C VAL A 418 -34.97 7.18 -20.65
N GLN A 419 -35.49 8.19 -19.95
CA GLN A 419 -36.42 7.99 -18.83
C GLN A 419 -37.71 7.30 -19.28
N SER A 420 -38.26 7.68 -20.43
CA SER A 420 -39.46 7.05 -20.99
C SER A 420 -39.28 5.59 -21.39
N LYS A 421 -38.04 5.18 -21.73
CA LYS A 421 -37.73 3.82 -22.21
C LYS A 421 -37.23 2.88 -21.12
N THR A 422 -36.54 3.41 -20.11
CA THR A 422 -35.88 2.61 -19.07
C THR A 422 -36.51 2.79 -17.68
N GLY A 423 -37.25 3.87 -17.46
CA GLY A 423 -37.71 4.27 -16.12
C GLY A 423 -36.58 4.82 -15.22
N LEU A 424 -35.34 4.88 -15.72
CA LEU A 424 -34.17 5.38 -15.00
C LEU A 424 -33.91 6.85 -15.34
N PRO A 425 -33.34 7.64 -14.41
CA PRO A 425 -32.88 8.98 -14.72
C PRO A 425 -31.73 8.90 -15.71
N ALA A 426 -31.79 9.61 -16.83
CA ALA A 426 -30.69 9.59 -17.79
C ALA A 426 -29.40 10.13 -17.16
N PRO A 427 -28.23 9.60 -17.54
CA PRO A 427 -26.96 10.17 -17.09
C PRO A 427 -26.85 11.63 -17.56
N ASP A 428 -26.36 12.50 -16.68
CA ASP A 428 -26.21 13.91 -17.00
C ASP A 428 -24.95 14.12 -17.85
N LEU A 429 -25.10 14.06 -19.17
CA LEU A 429 -24.02 14.16 -20.13
C LEU A 429 -23.24 15.49 -20.05
N PHE A 430 -23.87 16.58 -19.57
CA PHE A 430 -23.22 17.89 -19.46
C PHE A 430 -22.09 17.91 -18.44
N HIS A 431 -22.15 17.06 -17.40
CA HIS A 431 -21.09 16.99 -16.40
C HIS A 431 -19.84 16.23 -16.88
N TRP A 432 -19.89 15.60 -18.06
CA TRP A 432 -18.83 14.72 -18.57
C TRP A 432 -18.21 15.19 -19.88
N ASP A 433 -18.53 16.41 -20.35
CA ASP A 433 -18.08 16.95 -21.64
C ASP A 433 -18.33 16.00 -22.84
N LEU A 434 -19.34 15.12 -22.73
CA LEU A 434 -19.70 14.13 -23.75
C LEU A 434 -20.96 14.58 -24.50
N THR A 435 -20.92 14.47 -25.82
CA THR A 435 -22.11 14.64 -26.67
C THR A 435 -22.91 13.33 -26.77
N ILE A 436 -24.13 13.40 -27.31
CA ILE A 436 -24.96 12.20 -27.54
C ILE A 436 -24.32 11.37 -28.65
N GLU A 437 -23.69 12.03 -29.61
CA GLU A 437 -22.89 11.46 -30.69
C GLU A 437 -21.70 10.67 -30.12
N ASP A 438 -20.94 11.25 -29.18
CA ASP A 438 -19.85 10.54 -28.50
C ASP A 438 -20.36 9.29 -27.77
N LEU A 439 -21.51 9.38 -27.08
CA LEU A 439 -22.12 8.24 -26.40
C LEU A 439 -22.61 7.16 -27.37
N ALA A 440 -23.09 7.54 -28.55
CA ALA A 440 -23.56 6.59 -29.57
C ALA A 440 -22.39 5.81 -30.22
N GLU A 441 -21.20 6.39 -30.27
CA GLU A 441 -19.99 5.78 -30.80
C GLU A 441 -19.13 5.07 -29.74
N ALA A 442 -19.39 5.32 -28.45
CA ALA A 442 -18.66 4.74 -27.33
C ALA A 442 -18.76 3.20 -27.28
N THR A 443 -17.72 2.56 -26.72
CA THR A 443 -17.80 1.16 -26.33
C THR A 443 -18.41 1.02 -24.92
N PRO A 444 -18.92 -0.18 -24.55
CA PRO A 444 -19.37 -0.41 -23.18
C PRO A 444 -18.28 -0.12 -22.14
N GLU A 445 -17.01 -0.36 -22.46
CA GLU A 445 -15.88 -0.08 -21.58
C GLU A 445 -15.66 1.43 -21.37
N ASP A 446 -15.80 2.24 -22.42
CA ASP A 446 -15.75 3.70 -22.31
C ASP A 446 -16.89 4.22 -21.41
N VAL A 447 -18.10 3.67 -21.59
CA VAL A 447 -19.25 4.05 -20.75
C VAL A 447 -19.05 3.58 -19.30
N LEU A 448 -18.50 2.38 -19.08
CA LEU A 448 -18.20 1.89 -17.72
C LEU A 448 -17.16 2.75 -17.01
N ARG A 449 -16.17 3.27 -17.75
CA ARG A 449 -15.15 4.18 -17.23
C ARG A 449 -15.74 5.54 -16.90
N ASP A 450 -16.42 6.15 -17.87
CA ASP A 450 -16.80 7.56 -17.82
C ASP A 450 -18.13 7.75 -17.05
N PHE A 451 -18.98 6.72 -16.95
CA PHE A 451 -20.22 6.75 -16.17
C PHE A 451 -20.19 5.88 -14.91
N CYS A 452 -19.00 5.45 -14.44
CA CYS A 452 -18.85 4.55 -13.30
C CYS A 452 -19.65 5.02 -12.07
N HIS A 453 -19.63 6.31 -11.75
CA HIS A 453 -20.36 6.86 -10.59
C HIS A 453 -21.89 6.80 -10.77
N TRP A 454 -22.40 7.07 -11.98
CA TRP A 454 -23.83 6.97 -12.26
C TRP A 454 -24.27 5.50 -12.26
N LEU A 455 -23.50 4.61 -12.88
CA LEU A 455 -23.76 3.17 -12.90
C LEU A 455 -23.76 2.56 -11.48
N ASN A 456 -22.82 2.98 -10.62
CA ASN A 456 -22.77 2.54 -9.23
C ASN A 456 -24.02 2.96 -8.42
N ASN A 457 -24.66 4.07 -8.79
CA ASN A 457 -25.84 4.58 -8.08
C ASN A 457 -27.17 4.00 -8.59
N ASN A 458 -27.16 3.33 -9.75
CA ASN A 458 -28.38 2.85 -10.41
C ASN A 458 -28.38 1.31 -10.64
N VAL A 459 -27.35 0.61 -10.17
CA VAL A 459 -27.24 -0.86 -10.22
C VAL A 459 -27.01 -1.38 -8.81
N ASP A 460 -28.10 -1.79 -8.13
CA ASP A 460 -28.08 -2.44 -6.81
C ASP A 460 -28.07 -3.97 -6.90
#